data_AF-A0A0S3UKS7-F1
#
_entry.id   AF-A0A0S3UKS7-F1
#
_cell.length_a   1.000
_cell.length_b   1.000
_cell.length_c   1.000
_cell.angle_alpha   90.00
_cell.angle_beta   90.00
_cell.angle_gamma   90.00
#
_symmetry.space_group_name_H-M   'P 1'
#
loop_
_entity.id
_entity.type
_entity.pdbx_description
1 polymer ?
#
loop_
_entity_poly.entity_id
_entity_poly.type
_entity_poly.pdbx_seq_one_letter_code
_entity_poly.pdbx_strand_id
1 'polypeptide(L)'
;MKNFLRLRVLVAVLTAVFGVSNSFADNDLDEQLVFLGQKMTKENGNKLDSERKWVKSGTVKFDADTRTITLENAEIVVTKENCPQYKSESGDWYPVIGTFRFYCPTDNITVKLIGKNSITTTQTGFVMLTYQDAESVNIDMTGGGSLTINAGLNGIDARHTGTLNIKDVDMNIKGDRCGICGGYASRLIVDNSNVTSEGKYGAICSFKKFSMKGVKCVSPVPDPSATPEDQEDPKSTKTVSFEKGGVTNAYGTPWGLVVLERETTGIATKPAVKNNATVVAVYDVSGRLLNDLQKGINIVRYSDGSVKKIVK
;
A
#
# COMPACT_ATOMS: atom_id res chain seq x y z
N MET A 1 -20.31 -22.03 -38.47
CA MET A 1 -20.51 -23.50 -38.57
C MET A 1 -19.14 -24.14 -38.40
N LYS A 2 -18.83 -24.62 -37.18
CA LYS A 2 -18.76 -26.05 -36.80
C LYS A 2 -17.72 -26.80 -37.66
N ASN A 3 -16.60 -27.29 -37.11
CA ASN A 3 -16.63 -28.45 -36.23
C ASN A 3 -15.53 -28.49 -35.15
N PHE A 4 -15.99 -28.87 -33.97
CA PHE A 4 -15.24 -29.37 -32.83
C PHE A 4 -14.58 -30.73 -33.15
N LEU A 5 -13.38 -30.98 -32.63
CA LEU A 5 -12.99 -32.33 -32.24
C LEU A 5 -12.39 -32.29 -30.83
N ARG A 6 -13.24 -32.65 -29.86
CA ARG A 6 -12.85 -32.99 -28.50
C ARG A 6 -12.20 -34.37 -28.53
N LEU A 7 -11.00 -34.51 -27.99
CA LEU A 7 -10.51 -35.80 -27.53
C LEU A 7 -10.34 -35.73 -26.01
N ARG A 8 -11.35 -36.24 -25.30
CA ARG A 8 -11.29 -36.53 -23.86
C ARG A 8 -10.63 -37.90 -23.73
N VAL A 9 -9.44 -37.96 -23.14
CA VAL A 9 -8.93 -39.20 -22.58
C VAL A 9 -9.07 -39.09 -21.07
N LEU A 10 -10.02 -39.85 -20.54
CA LEU A 10 -10.28 -40.03 -19.12
C LEU A 10 -9.32 -41.11 -18.63
N VAL A 11 -8.33 -40.75 -17.83
CA VAL A 11 -7.57 -41.72 -17.02
C VAL A 11 -7.90 -41.42 -15.57
N ALA A 12 -8.81 -42.23 -15.02
CA ALA A 12 -9.06 -42.28 -13.60
C ALA A 12 -7.94 -43.09 -12.94
N VAL A 13 -7.08 -42.44 -12.17
CA VAL A 13 -6.22 -43.12 -11.19
C VAL A 13 -6.62 -42.59 -9.82
N LEU A 14 -7.30 -43.46 -9.07
CA LEU A 14 -7.55 -43.29 -7.64
C LEU A 14 -6.26 -43.66 -6.91
N THR A 15 -5.59 -42.71 -6.26
CA THR A 15 -4.61 -43.01 -5.22
C THR A 15 -4.88 -42.16 -4.00
N ALA A 16 -5.08 -42.86 -2.88
CA ALA A 16 -5.31 -42.28 -1.57
C ALA A 16 -4.01 -41.69 -0.99
N VAL A 17 -4.19 -40.55 -0.31
CA VAL A 17 -3.37 -39.86 0.71
C VAL A 17 -2.01 -40.49 1.06
N PHE A 18 -0.91 -39.74 0.85
CA PHE A 18 0.01 -39.21 1.89
C PHE A 18 1.26 -38.60 1.21
N GLY A 19 1.61 -37.37 1.62
CA GLY A 19 3.01 -36.93 1.80
C GLY A 19 3.91 -36.71 0.57
N VAL A 20 4.23 -35.44 0.36
CA VAL A 20 5.46 -34.85 -0.23
C VAL A 20 5.76 -35.01 -1.73
N SER A 21 5.94 -33.81 -2.31
CA SER A 21 6.79 -33.40 -3.45
C SER A 21 6.48 -33.91 -4.86
N ASN A 22 6.30 -32.90 -5.73
CA ASN A 22 6.52 -32.78 -7.18
C ASN A 22 5.28 -32.07 -7.76
N SER A 23 5.33 -30.99 -8.52
CA SER A 23 6.34 -30.54 -9.48
C SER A 23 6.00 -29.09 -9.88
N PHE A 24 6.99 -28.19 -9.93
CA PHE A 24 6.90 -26.95 -10.69
C PHE A 24 6.93 -27.28 -12.19
N ALA A 25 5.81 -27.78 -12.69
CA ALA A 25 5.48 -27.91 -14.10
C ALA A 25 3.96 -27.93 -14.27
N ASP A 26 3.28 -27.05 -13.53
CA ASP A 26 1.91 -26.64 -13.83
C ASP A 26 1.94 -25.13 -14.06
N ASN A 27 1.31 -24.67 -15.13
CA ASN A 27 1.27 -23.25 -15.52
C ASN A 27 0.30 -22.42 -14.66
N ASP A 28 -0.05 -22.88 -13.45
CA ASP A 28 -0.91 -22.15 -12.54
C ASP A 28 -0.06 -21.29 -11.60
N LEU A 29 0.08 -20.02 -11.99
CA LEU A 29 0.57 -18.92 -11.16
C LEU A 29 -0.46 -18.61 -10.05
N ASP A 30 -0.69 -19.58 -9.16
CA ASP A 30 -1.72 -19.48 -8.14
C ASP A 30 -1.46 -18.31 -7.20
N GLU A 31 -2.53 -17.56 -6.90
CA GLU A 31 -2.50 -16.50 -5.91
C GLU A 31 -2.07 -17.02 -4.54
N GLN A 32 -1.13 -16.28 -3.92
CA GLN A 32 -0.75 -16.48 -2.53
C GLN A 32 -0.81 -15.16 -1.77
N LEU A 33 -1.82 -15.04 -0.90
CA LEU A 33 -1.89 -13.98 0.10
C LEU A 33 -1.36 -14.54 1.40
N VAL A 34 -0.23 -14.04 1.86
CA VAL A 34 0.56 -14.64 2.93
C VAL A 34 0.84 -13.63 4.03
N PHE A 35 0.69 -14.05 5.28
CA PHE A 35 1.18 -13.37 6.47
C PHE A 35 2.32 -14.22 7.07
N LEU A 36 3.56 -13.73 7.00
CA LEU A 36 4.76 -14.40 7.53
C LEU A 36 4.83 -15.91 7.20
N GLY A 37 4.70 -16.24 5.92
CA GLY A 37 4.78 -17.61 5.42
C GLY A 37 3.50 -18.44 5.54
N GLN A 38 2.51 -17.96 6.30
CA GLN A 38 1.19 -18.59 6.40
C GLN A 38 0.23 -18.03 5.36
N LYS A 39 -0.32 -18.89 4.49
CA LYS A 39 -1.41 -18.49 3.57
C LYS A 39 -2.63 -18.05 4.39
N MET A 40 -3.13 -16.86 4.11
CA MET A 40 -4.35 -16.33 4.71
C MET A 40 -5.57 -16.96 4.03
N THR A 41 -6.49 -17.48 4.82
CA THR A 41 -7.71 -18.15 4.35
C THR A 41 -8.91 -17.70 5.16
N LYS A 42 -10.12 -18.10 4.73
CA LYS A 42 -11.36 -17.83 5.46
C LYS A 42 -11.34 -18.43 6.87
N GLU A 43 -10.74 -19.61 7.02
CA GLU A 43 -10.70 -20.37 8.27
C GLU A 43 -9.71 -19.78 9.28
N ASN A 44 -8.57 -19.28 8.81
CA ASN A 44 -7.51 -18.78 9.68
C ASN A 44 -7.46 -17.25 9.80
N GLY A 45 -8.29 -16.52 9.06
CA GLY A 45 -8.22 -15.07 8.95
C GLY A 45 -8.34 -14.31 10.28
N ASN A 46 -9.01 -14.87 11.29
CA ASN A 46 -9.08 -14.29 12.64
C ASN A 46 -8.02 -14.82 13.62
N LYS A 47 -7.08 -15.65 13.15
CA LYS A 47 -6.16 -16.47 13.95
C LYS A 47 -4.74 -16.55 13.36
N LEU A 48 -4.36 -15.54 12.55
CA LEU A 48 -3.09 -15.49 11.80
C LEU A 48 -1.82 -15.58 12.68
N ASP A 49 -1.91 -15.21 13.97
CA ASP A 49 -0.83 -15.36 14.94
C ASP A 49 -1.38 -15.71 16.32
N SER A 50 -2.05 -16.86 16.41
CA SER A 50 -2.70 -17.32 17.66
C SER A 50 -1.71 -17.49 18.83
N GLU A 51 -0.45 -17.76 18.52
CA GLU A 51 0.64 -17.94 19.50
C GLU A 51 1.37 -16.63 19.82
N ARG A 52 0.96 -15.49 19.24
CA ARG A 52 1.55 -14.16 19.48
C ARG A 52 3.06 -14.10 19.21
N LYS A 53 3.54 -14.88 18.24
CA LYS A 53 4.95 -14.94 17.84
C LYS A 53 5.42 -13.59 17.29
N TRP A 54 4.56 -12.87 16.57
CA TRP A 54 4.87 -11.66 15.83
C TRP A 54 4.03 -10.45 16.24
N VAL A 55 2.71 -10.63 16.42
CA VAL A 55 1.75 -9.57 16.77
C VAL A 55 1.78 -9.32 18.29
N LYS A 56 2.56 -8.34 18.74
CA LYS A 56 2.80 -8.02 20.16
C LYS A 56 1.64 -7.30 20.83
N SER A 57 0.90 -6.49 20.09
CA SER A 57 -0.31 -5.83 20.56
C SER A 57 -1.31 -5.62 19.41
N GLY A 58 -2.56 -5.29 19.74
CA GLY A 58 -3.64 -5.13 18.76
C GLY A 58 -4.04 -6.41 18.05
N THR A 59 -4.67 -6.25 16.88
CA THR A 59 -5.17 -7.36 16.06
C THR A 59 -4.81 -7.23 14.59
N VAL A 60 -4.54 -8.37 13.96
CA VAL A 60 -4.39 -8.53 12.51
C VAL A 60 -5.41 -9.56 12.06
N LYS A 61 -6.28 -9.20 11.13
CA LYS A 61 -7.34 -10.08 10.61
C LYS A 61 -7.35 -10.08 9.10
N PHE A 62 -7.78 -11.19 8.51
CA PHE A 62 -8.08 -11.31 7.08
C PHE A 62 -9.53 -11.76 6.88
N ASP A 63 -10.25 -11.01 6.06
CA ASP A 63 -11.58 -11.36 5.57
C ASP A 63 -11.44 -11.82 4.12
N ALA A 64 -11.69 -13.10 3.86
CA ALA A 64 -11.51 -13.68 2.53
C ALA A 64 -12.62 -13.29 1.54
N ASP A 65 -13.83 -13.00 2.02
CA ASP A 65 -14.97 -12.67 1.15
C ASP A 65 -14.81 -11.26 0.57
N THR A 66 -14.17 -10.36 1.31
CA THR A 66 -13.88 -8.97 0.90
C THR A 66 -12.40 -8.72 0.59
N ARG A 67 -11.56 -9.74 0.74
CA ARG A 67 -10.09 -9.69 0.59
C ARG A 67 -9.47 -8.51 1.33
N THR A 68 -9.95 -8.32 2.56
CA THR A 68 -9.55 -7.21 3.43
C THR A 68 -8.68 -7.69 4.57
N ILE A 69 -7.48 -7.10 4.69
CA ILE A 69 -6.61 -7.27 5.83
C ILE A 69 -6.81 -6.07 6.75
N THR A 70 -7.23 -6.30 7.98
CA THR A 70 -7.43 -5.24 8.97
C THR A 70 -6.32 -5.27 10.01
N LEU A 71 -5.62 -4.15 10.17
CA LEU A 71 -4.68 -3.88 11.24
C LEU A 71 -5.36 -2.90 12.19
N GLU A 72 -5.62 -3.33 13.42
CA GLU A 72 -6.27 -2.52 14.45
C GLU A 72 -5.38 -2.41 15.68
N ASN A 73 -4.77 -1.23 15.84
CA ASN A 73 -3.74 -0.94 16.84
C ASN A 73 -2.63 -2.01 16.91
N ALA A 74 -2.32 -2.61 15.76
CA ALA A 74 -1.45 -3.77 15.66
C ALA A 74 0.02 -3.37 15.75
N GLU A 75 0.78 -4.06 16.59
CA GLU A 75 2.23 -3.97 16.63
C GLU A 75 2.82 -5.33 16.21
N ILE A 76 3.50 -5.36 15.07
CA ILE A 76 4.11 -6.56 14.51
C ILE A 76 5.64 -6.44 14.61
N VAL A 77 6.29 -7.42 15.25
CA VAL A 77 7.74 -7.44 15.43
C VAL A 77 8.33 -8.76 14.92
N VAL A 78 9.17 -8.66 13.89
CA VAL A 78 9.79 -9.80 13.19
C VAL A 78 11.31 -9.63 13.19
N THR A 79 11.99 -10.33 14.08
CA THR A 79 13.45 -10.34 14.16
C THR A 79 14.03 -11.52 13.39
N LYS A 80 15.36 -11.65 13.34
CA LYS A 80 16.00 -12.80 12.71
C LYS A 80 15.62 -14.11 13.41
N GLU A 81 15.40 -14.07 14.72
CA GLU A 81 15.17 -15.22 15.58
C GLU A 81 13.75 -15.79 15.46
N ASN A 82 12.74 -14.93 15.19
CA ASN A 82 11.35 -15.36 15.06
C ASN A 82 10.84 -15.35 13.60
N CYS A 83 11.67 -14.95 12.63
CA CYS A 83 11.29 -14.97 11.22
C CYS A 83 11.18 -16.42 10.72
N PRO A 84 10.02 -16.82 10.16
CA PRO A 84 9.88 -18.11 9.51
C PRO A 84 10.91 -18.29 8.41
N GLN A 85 11.39 -19.52 8.25
CA GLN A 85 12.33 -19.88 7.20
C GLN A 85 11.74 -20.96 6.30
N TYR A 86 12.17 -20.98 5.04
CA TYR A 86 11.90 -22.05 4.10
C TYR A 86 13.22 -22.61 3.59
N LYS A 87 13.22 -23.89 3.22
CA LYS A 87 14.37 -24.54 2.62
C LYS A 87 14.25 -24.44 1.10
N SER A 88 15.26 -23.90 0.43
CA SER A 88 15.32 -23.88 -1.04
C SER A 88 15.53 -25.28 -1.61
N GLU A 89 15.36 -25.39 -2.93
CA GLU A 89 15.72 -26.58 -3.69
C GLU A 89 17.23 -26.89 -3.60
N SER A 90 18.08 -25.86 -3.46
CA SER A 90 19.52 -26.04 -3.20
C SER A 90 19.84 -26.57 -1.79
N GLY A 91 18.85 -26.61 -0.90
CA GLY A 91 18.98 -27.13 0.46
C GLY A 91 19.32 -26.06 1.52
N ASP A 92 19.47 -24.80 1.13
CA ASP A 92 19.76 -23.69 2.05
C ASP A 92 18.48 -23.15 2.70
N TRP A 93 18.61 -22.64 3.92
CA TRP A 93 17.50 -22.01 4.64
C TRP A 93 17.47 -20.51 4.39
N TYR A 94 16.33 -20.01 3.92
CA TYR A 94 16.10 -18.60 3.65
C TYR A 94 14.96 -18.06 4.54
N PRO A 95 15.07 -16.83 5.06
CA PRO A 95 13.96 -16.19 5.74
C PRO A 95 12.82 -15.94 4.74
N VAL A 96 11.58 -16.03 5.24
CA VAL A 96 10.42 -15.61 4.46
C VAL A 96 10.50 -14.09 4.21
N ILE A 97 10.27 -13.71 2.96
CA ILE A 97 10.27 -12.32 2.52
C ILE A 97 8.87 -11.74 2.67
N GLY A 98 8.77 -10.61 3.37
CA GLY A 98 7.56 -9.81 3.55
C GLY A 98 6.76 -10.20 4.79
N THR A 99 6.37 -9.20 5.58
CA THR A 99 5.40 -9.38 6.67
C THR A 99 4.05 -9.79 6.10
N PHE A 100 3.61 -9.05 5.09
CA PHE A 100 2.53 -9.43 4.19
C PHE A 100 3.13 -9.60 2.80
N ARG A 101 2.83 -10.72 2.14
CA ARG A 101 3.23 -10.99 0.76
C ARG A 101 2.01 -11.31 -0.07
N PHE A 102 1.77 -10.50 -1.10
CA PHE A 102 0.76 -10.77 -2.12
C PHE A 102 1.47 -11.21 -3.39
N TYR A 103 1.46 -12.50 -3.66
CA TYR A 103 2.10 -13.08 -4.83
C TYR A 103 1.03 -13.46 -5.85
N CYS A 104 1.15 -12.89 -7.04
CA CYS A 104 0.18 -13.04 -8.13
C CYS A 104 -1.28 -12.84 -7.69
N PRO A 105 -1.61 -11.73 -6.99
CA PRO A 105 -3.00 -11.43 -6.67
C PRO A 105 -3.89 -11.39 -7.92
N THR A 106 -5.09 -11.96 -7.84
CA THR A 106 -5.99 -12.14 -8.99
C THR A 106 -7.14 -11.13 -9.05
N ASP A 107 -7.30 -10.31 -8.01
CA ASP A 107 -8.26 -9.22 -7.95
C ASP A 107 -7.80 -8.24 -6.82
N ASN A 108 -8.55 -7.18 -6.55
CA ASN A 108 -8.18 -6.12 -5.61
C ASN A 108 -8.09 -6.59 -4.15
N ILE A 109 -7.19 -5.97 -3.38
CA ILE A 109 -6.97 -6.26 -1.96
C ILE A 109 -7.04 -4.95 -1.18
N THR A 110 -7.71 -4.98 -0.03
CA THR A 110 -7.74 -3.83 0.89
C THR A 110 -6.89 -4.11 2.13
N VAL A 111 -6.05 -3.15 2.51
CA VAL A 111 -5.37 -3.09 3.81
C VAL A 111 -6.00 -1.95 4.60
N LYS A 112 -6.85 -2.30 5.57
CA LYS A 112 -7.56 -1.36 6.42
C LYS A 112 -6.77 -1.11 7.71
N LEU A 113 -6.35 0.13 7.89
CA LEU A 113 -5.64 0.64 9.06
C LEU A 113 -6.63 1.32 10.00
N ILE A 114 -6.74 0.79 11.22
CA ILE A 114 -7.56 1.36 12.30
C ILE A 114 -6.63 1.67 13.47
N GLY A 115 -6.73 2.89 14.02
CA GLY A 115 -5.87 3.32 15.11
C GLY A 115 -4.40 3.41 14.70
N LYS A 116 -3.48 3.11 15.62
CA LYS A 116 -2.02 3.23 15.39
C LYS A 116 -1.35 1.87 15.22
N ASN A 117 -0.86 1.59 14.02
CA ASN A 117 -0.24 0.32 13.69
C ASN A 117 1.27 0.47 13.44
N SER A 118 2.03 -0.59 13.71
CA SER A 118 3.46 -0.65 13.45
C SER A 118 3.92 -2.02 12.96
N ILE A 119 4.92 -2.02 12.09
CA ILE A 119 5.66 -3.20 11.63
C ILE A 119 7.14 -2.90 11.81
N THR A 120 7.83 -3.68 12.64
CA THR A 120 9.28 -3.66 12.76
C THR A 120 9.82 -5.00 12.30
N THR A 121 10.68 -5.01 11.29
CA THR A 121 11.22 -6.25 10.72
C THR A 121 12.69 -6.13 10.33
N THR A 122 13.47 -7.20 10.53
CA THR A 122 14.84 -7.32 9.98
C THR A 122 14.87 -7.72 8.50
N GLN A 123 13.72 -8.07 7.92
CA GLN A 123 13.55 -8.42 6.50
C GLN A 123 12.96 -7.23 5.72
N THR A 124 12.28 -7.49 4.61
CA THR A 124 11.40 -6.51 3.95
C THR A 124 10.12 -6.29 4.78
N GLY A 125 9.56 -5.08 4.74
CA GLY A 125 8.25 -4.75 5.31
C GLY A 125 7.09 -5.38 4.53
N PHE A 126 6.33 -4.56 3.81
CA PHE A 126 5.17 -5.00 3.03
C PHE A 126 5.57 -5.36 1.60
N VAL A 127 5.13 -6.50 1.06
CA VAL A 127 5.58 -7.02 -0.24
C VAL A 127 4.39 -7.38 -1.14
N MET A 128 4.41 -6.89 -2.38
CA MET A 128 3.42 -7.14 -3.42
C MET A 128 4.18 -7.46 -4.70
N LEU A 129 4.02 -8.67 -5.23
CA LEU A 129 4.80 -9.20 -6.35
C LEU A 129 3.87 -9.86 -7.38
N THR A 130 4.03 -9.54 -8.65
CA THR A 130 3.40 -10.28 -9.76
C THR A 130 4.40 -10.55 -10.88
N TYR A 131 4.06 -11.45 -11.79
CA TYR A 131 4.71 -11.55 -13.10
C TYR A 131 4.25 -10.43 -14.04
N GLN A 132 4.99 -10.20 -15.12
CA GLN A 132 4.72 -9.11 -16.06
C GLN A 132 3.35 -9.23 -16.74
N ASP A 133 2.88 -10.46 -17.00
CA ASP A 133 1.62 -10.74 -17.68
C ASP A 133 0.44 -11.04 -16.73
N ALA A 134 0.61 -10.79 -15.43
CA ALA A 134 -0.45 -11.00 -14.44
C ALA A 134 -1.56 -9.95 -14.53
N GLU A 135 -2.73 -10.28 -13.97
CA GLU A 135 -3.87 -9.38 -13.84
C GLU A 135 -3.48 -8.05 -13.19
N SER A 136 -4.09 -6.97 -13.69
CA SER A 136 -3.90 -5.63 -13.13
C SER A 136 -4.77 -5.43 -11.91
N VAL A 137 -4.20 -5.54 -10.71
CA VAL A 137 -4.94 -5.42 -9.45
C VAL A 137 -4.60 -4.17 -8.65
N ASN A 138 -5.57 -3.65 -7.91
CA ASN A 138 -5.33 -2.54 -6.98
C ASN A 138 -5.11 -3.06 -5.56
N ILE A 139 -4.17 -2.45 -4.87
CA ILE A 139 -3.94 -2.64 -3.44
C ILE A 139 -4.25 -1.33 -2.73
N ASP A 140 -5.29 -1.32 -1.90
CA ASP A 140 -5.79 -0.10 -1.25
C ASP A 140 -5.38 -0.08 0.22
N MET A 141 -4.51 0.85 0.61
CA MET A 141 -4.18 1.16 2.00
C MET A 141 -5.08 2.30 2.48
N THR A 142 -6.04 1.99 3.38
CA THR A 142 -7.08 2.95 3.80
C THR A 142 -7.52 2.74 5.26
N GLY A 143 -8.61 3.37 5.71
CA GLY A 143 -9.26 3.11 7.01
C GLY A 143 -9.15 4.24 8.03
N GLY A 144 -8.42 5.32 7.74
CA GLY A 144 -8.30 6.49 8.62
C GLY A 144 -7.26 6.37 9.72
N GLY A 145 -6.65 5.18 9.90
CA GLY A 145 -5.58 4.94 10.87
C GLY A 145 -4.18 5.27 10.33
N SER A 146 -3.17 4.93 11.14
CA SER A 146 -1.77 5.11 10.80
C SER A 146 -1.00 3.79 10.73
N LEU A 147 0.08 3.76 9.93
CA LEU A 147 1.04 2.65 9.87
C LEU A 147 2.49 3.18 9.89
N THR A 148 3.27 2.72 10.86
CA THR A 148 4.73 2.91 10.87
C THR A 148 5.43 1.62 10.45
N ILE A 149 6.36 1.69 9.50
CA ILE A 149 7.18 0.54 9.07
C ILE A 149 8.65 0.86 9.31
N ASN A 150 9.36 0.00 10.02
CA ASN A 150 10.81 -0.01 10.12
C ASN A 150 11.32 -1.37 9.59
N ALA A 151 11.85 -1.38 8.37
CA ALA A 151 12.24 -2.60 7.68
C ALA A 151 13.76 -2.68 7.43
N GLY A 152 14.32 -3.86 7.64
CA GLY A 152 15.73 -4.18 7.36
C GLY A 152 16.06 -4.31 5.86
N LEU A 153 15.09 -4.15 4.96
CA LEU A 153 15.31 -4.02 3.52
C LEU A 153 14.41 -2.94 2.91
N ASN A 154 13.40 -3.29 2.11
CA ASN A 154 12.42 -2.34 1.59
C ASN A 154 11.28 -2.16 2.60
N GLY A 155 10.81 -0.94 2.82
CA GLY A 155 9.63 -0.66 3.65
C GLY A 155 8.35 -1.20 3.00
N ILE A 156 8.08 -0.77 1.77
CA ILE A 156 7.07 -1.33 0.88
C ILE A 156 7.72 -1.69 -0.45
N ASP A 157 7.49 -2.90 -0.92
CA ASP A 157 7.97 -3.42 -2.20
C ASP A 157 6.75 -3.77 -3.07
N ALA A 158 6.38 -2.88 -3.98
CA ALA A 158 5.14 -2.90 -4.74
C ALA A 158 5.37 -3.26 -6.22
N ARG A 159 6.14 -4.33 -6.49
CA ARG A 159 6.41 -4.84 -7.84
C ARG A 159 5.26 -5.73 -8.38
N HIS A 160 4.07 -5.15 -8.49
CA HIS A 160 2.89 -5.79 -9.10
C HIS A 160 2.40 -5.00 -10.33
N THR A 161 1.66 -5.66 -11.22
CA THR A 161 0.89 -5.00 -12.28
C THR A 161 -0.37 -4.42 -11.66
N GLY A 162 -0.48 -3.09 -11.64
CA GLY A 162 -1.63 -2.40 -11.04
C GLY A 162 -1.25 -1.16 -10.24
N THR A 163 -2.07 -0.81 -9.25
CA THR A 163 -1.92 0.43 -8.47
C THR A 163 -1.93 0.17 -6.97
N LEU A 164 -0.87 0.61 -6.29
CA LEU A 164 -0.89 0.84 -4.85
C LEU A 164 -1.55 2.20 -4.58
N ASN A 165 -2.71 2.20 -3.92
CA ASN A 165 -3.39 3.42 -3.48
C ASN A 165 -3.18 3.60 -1.98
N ILE A 166 -2.60 4.73 -1.58
CA ILE A 166 -2.50 5.14 -0.17
C ILE A 166 -3.50 6.27 0.02
N LYS A 167 -4.58 6.01 0.78
CA LYS A 167 -5.74 6.91 0.83
C LYS A 167 -6.27 7.14 2.25
N ASP A 168 -6.41 8.41 2.61
CA ASP A 168 -6.99 8.86 3.89
C ASP A 168 -6.25 8.27 5.11
N VAL A 169 -4.93 8.09 5.04
CA VAL A 169 -4.12 7.48 6.11
C VAL A 169 -2.88 8.29 6.44
N ASP A 170 -2.22 7.94 7.54
CA ASP A 170 -0.91 8.47 7.92
C ASP A 170 0.13 7.36 7.92
N MET A 171 1.20 7.49 7.15
CA MET A 171 2.23 6.47 7.00
C MET A 171 3.63 7.03 7.26
N ASN A 172 4.42 6.29 8.02
CA ASN A 172 5.84 6.58 8.24
C ASN A 172 6.66 5.33 7.93
N ILE A 173 7.37 5.33 6.82
CA ILE A 173 7.98 4.14 6.24
C ILE A 173 9.48 4.34 6.14
N LYS A 174 10.23 3.49 6.83
CA LYS A 174 11.68 3.44 6.78
C LYS A 174 12.11 2.07 6.28
N GLY A 175 12.80 2.04 5.15
CA GLY A 175 13.50 0.85 4.68
C GLY A 175 15.00 1.09 4.64
N ASP A 176 15.79 0.11 5.06
CA ASP A 176 17.26 0.19 4.95
C ASP A 176 17.73 0.39 3.50
N ARG A 177 16.98 -0.14 2.52
CA ARG A 177 17.24 0.04 1.08
C ARG A 177 16.35 1.12 0.47
N CYS A 178 15.06 0.84 0.31
CA CYS A 178 14.08 1.78 -0.23
C CYS A 178 12.90 1.93 0.75
N GLY A 179 12.33 3.13 0.82
CA GLY A 179 11.11 3.37 1.60
C GLY A 179 9.92 2.68 0.95
N ILE A 180 9.46 3.20 -0.19
CA ILE A 180 8.44 2.63 -1.07
C ILE A 180 9.05 2.42 -2.46
N CYS A 181 9.18 1.17 -2.89
CA CYS A 181 9.76 0.79 -4.17
C CYS A 181 8.70 0.15 -5.06
N GLY A 182 8.62 0.57 -6.32
CA GLY A 182 7.79 -0.07 -7.35
C GLY A 182 8.56 -1.02 -8.26
N GLY A 183 7.90 -1.43 -9.33
CA GLY A 183 8.50 -2.02 -10.54
C GLY A 183 7.94 -1.41 -11.84
N TYR A 184 8.48 -1.85 -12.98
CA TYR A 184 8.24 -1.29 -14.31
C TYR A 184 6.77 -1.20 -14.76
N ALA A 185 5.87 -2.01 -14.19
CA ALA A 185 4.44 -1.98 -14.49
C ALA A 185 3.58 -1.33 -13.38
N SER A 186 4.14 -1.18 -12.18
CA SER A 186 3.43 -0.74 -10.98
C SER A 186 3.17 0.77 -10.96
N ARG A 187 2.12 1.17 -10.26
CA ARG A 187 1.72 2.57 -10.09
C ARG A 187 1.53 2.87 -8.62
N LEU A 188 1.81 4.11 -8.24
CA LEU A 188 1.55 4.62 -6.90
C LEU A 188 0.65 5.85 -6.98
N ILE A 189 -0.43 5.84 -6.20
CA ILE A 189 -1.26 7.02 -5.95
C ILE A 189 -1.27 7.29 -4.46
N VAL A 190 -0.89 8.50 -4.07
CA VAL A 190 -1.04 9.00 -2.69
C VAL A 190 -2.15 10.04 -2.70
N ASP A 191 -3.24 9.75 -1.98
CA ASP A 191 -4.48 10.53 -1.96
C ASP A 191 -4.83 10.94 -0.53
N ASN A 192 -4.97 12.24 -0.28
CA ASN A 192 -5.35 12.82 1.02
C ASN A 192 -4.66 12.18 2.24
N SER A 193 -3.36 11.88 2.12
CA SER A 193 -2.59 11.12 3.11
C SER A 193 -1.32 11.87 3.51
N ASN A 194 -0.89 11.68 4.76
CA ASN A 194 0.47 12.07 5.16
C ASN A 194 1.38 10.86 4.99
N VAL A 195 2.48 11.01 4.26
CA VAL A 195 3.43 9.92 4.02
C VAL A 195 4.84 10.44 4.20
N THR A 196 5.53 9.94 5.22
CA THR A 196 6.99 10.05 5.32
C THR A 196 7.59 8.76 4.82
N SER A 197 8.55 8.84 3.90
CA SER A 197 9.28 7.69 3.38
C SER A 197 10.78 7.94 3.38
N GLU A 198 11.56 6.98 3.87
CA GLU A 198 13.01 7.05 4.00
C GLU A 198 13.64 5.77 3.45
N GLY A 199 14.69 5.92 2.63
CA GLY A 199 15.49 4.81 2.12
C GLY A 199 16.72 5.25 1.36
N LYS A 200 17.87 4.62 1.61
CA LYS A 200 19.19 5.02 1.07
C LYS A 200 19.27 5.04 -0.46
N TYR A 201 18.54 4.13 -1.11
CA TYR A 201 18.48 4.00 -2.57
C TYR A 201 17.26 4.70 -3.17
N GLY A 202 16.39 5.27 -2.34
CA GLY A 202 15.18 5.97 -2.76
C GLY A 202 14.06 5.82 -1.74
N ALA A 203 13.48 6.94 -1.34
CA ALA A 203 12.30 7.01 -0.50
C ALA A 203 11.05 6.60 -1.29
N ILE A 204 10.84 7.14 -2.49
CA ILE A 204 9.76 6.72 -3.40
C ILE A 204 10.35 6.59 -4.80
N CYS A 205 10.44 5.37 -5.33
CA CYS A 205 11.15 5.12 -6.58
C CYS A 205 10.60 3.92 -7.39
N SER A 206 11.05 3.83 -8.65
CA SER A 206 10.88 2.66 -9.53
C SER A 206 9.45 2.31 -9.95
N PHE A 207 8.48 3.21 -9.77
CA PHE A 207 7.14 3.03 -10.32
C PHE A 207 7.12 3.37 -11.81
N LYS A 208 6.20 2.78 -12.56
CA LYS A 208 5.84 3.26 -13.91
C LYS A 208 5.26 4.66 -13.87
N LYS A 209 4.45 4.93 -12.84
CA LYS A 209 3.82 6.23 -12.62
C LYS A 209 3.60 6.47 -11.14
N PHE A 210 3.96 7.66 -10.71
CA PHE A 210 3.64 8.21 -9.40
C PHE A 210 2.63 9.34 -9.58
N SER A 211 1.66 9.47 -8.68
CA SER A 211 0.67 10.54 -8.72
C SER A 211 0.21 10.91 -7.31
N MET A 212 -0.08 12.19 -7.12
CA MET A 212 -0.58 12.74 -5.86
C MET A 212 -1.95 13.37 -6.09
N LYS A 213 -2.86 13.25 -5.12
CA LYS A 213 -4.20 13.86 -5.13
C LYS A 213 -4.49 14.48 -3.77
N GLY A 214 -4.72 15.80 -3.73
CA GLY A 214 -4.91 16.51 -2.46
C GLY A 214 -3.72 16.33 -1.50
N VAL A 215 -2.51 16.26 -2.06
CA VAL A 215 -1.24 15.98 -1.36
C VAL A 215 -0.17 16.83 -2.02
N LYS A 216 0.70 17.43 -1.18
CA LYS A 216 1.86 18.18 -1.60
C LYS A 216 3.14 17.51 -1.09
N CYS A 217 4.20 17.55 -1.89
CA CYS A 217 5.53 17.20 -1.42
C CYS A 217 6.14 18.40 -0.70
N VAL A 218 6.52 18.23 0.56
CA VAL A 218 7.15 19.30 1.38
C VAL A 218 8.62 19.03 1.66
N SER A 219 9.11 17.83 1.34
CA SER A 219 10.52 17.51 1.29
C SER A 219 10.73 16.34 0.34
N PRO A 220 11.69 16.41 -0.60
CA PRO A 220 12.48 17.59 -0.94
C PRO A 220 11.62 18.69 -1.59
N VAL A 221 12.17 19.91 -1.66
CA VAL A 221 11.60 21.03 -2.42
C VAL A 221 12.63 21.57 -3.41
N PRO A 222 12.23 22.03 -4.61
CA PRO A 222 13.16 22.65 -5.55
C PRO A 222 13.83 23.90 -4.96
N ASP A 223 15.13 24.05 -5.22
CA ASP A 223 15.86 25.29 -4.98
C ASP A 223 15.46 26.32 -6.06
N PRO A 224 15.02 27.54 -5.69
CA PRO A 224 14.69 28.59 -6.66
C PRO A 224 15.85 29.00 -7.59
N SER A 225 17.09 28.67 -7.23
CA SER A 225 18.30 28.93 -8.00
C SER A 225 18.72 27.79 -8.95
N ALA A 226 17.89 26.75 -9.11
CA ALA A 226 18.17 25.64 -10.02
C ALA A 226 18.35 26.12 -11.47
N THR A 227 19.42 25.66 -12.14
CA THR A 227 19.75 26.02 -13.52
C THR A 227 19.42 24.87 -14.48
N PRO A 228 19.50 25.08 -15.82
CA PRO A 228 19.38 23.98 -16.77
C PRO A 228 20.42 22.87 -16.56
N GLU A 229 21.65 23.20 -16.15
CA GLU A 229 22.70 22.22 -15.87
C GLU A 229 22.32 21.29 -14.70
N ASP A 230 21.59 21.79 -13.69
CA ASP A 230 21.06 20.98 -12.59
C ASP A 230 20.07 19.91 -13.05
N GLN A 231 19.48 20.05 -14.25
CA GLN A 231 18.58 19.04 -14.82
C GLN A 231 19.33 17.86 -15.42
N GLU A 232 20.57 18.10 -15.85
CA GLU A 232 21.44 17.10 -16.47
C GLU A 232 22.38 16.43 -15.45
N ASP A 233 22.59 17.04 -14.28
CA ASP A 233 23.40 16.45 -13.22
C ASP A 233 22.63 15.38 -12.42
N PRO A 234 23.01 14.09 -12.49
CA PRO A 234 22.42 13.02 -11.68
C PRO A 234 22.56 13.23 -10.18
N LYS A 235 23.47 14.09 -9.72
CA LYS A 235 23.74 14.38 -8.31
C LYS A 235 23.15 15.71 -7.85
N SER A 236 22.48 16.47 -8.72
CA SER A 236 21.90 17.76 -8.33
C SER A 236 20.91 17.55 -7.20
N THR A 237 21.06 18.38 -6.17
CA THR A 237 20.16 18.46 -5.02
C THR A 237 19.19 19.64 -5.13
N LYS A 238 19.21 20.36 -6.26
CA LYS A 238 18.42 21.58 -6.46
C LYS A 238 17.09 21.35 -7.15
N THR A 239 16.93 20.22 -7.84
CA THR A 239 15.73 19.92 -8.62
C THR A 239 14.89 18.83 -7.97
N VAL A 240 13.58 18.90 -8.18
CA VAL A 240 12.64 17.83 -7.81
C VAL A 240 11.73 17.55 -9.01
N SER A 241 11.52 16.27 -9.31
CA SER A 241 10.64 15.78 -10.36
C SER A 241 9.78 14.63 -9.83
N PHE A 242 8.54 14.58 -10.34
CA PHE A 242 7.57 13.54 -10.03
C PHE A 242 7.22 12.67 -11.24
N GLU A 243 7.76 13.00 -12.42
CA GLU A 243 7.42 12.36 -13.69
C GLU A 243 8.18 11.06 -13.93
N LYS A 244 9.24 10.80 -13.15
CA LYS A 244 10.14 9.65 -13.32
C LYS A 244 9.80 8.48 -12.38
N GLY A 245 8.52 8.30 -12.08
CA GLY A 245 8.07 7.11 -11.35
C GLY A 245 8.36 7.14 -9.85
N GLY A 246 8.46 8.32 -9.26
CA GLY A 246 8.77 8.51 -7.85
C GLY A 246 9.04 9.96 -7.53
N VAL A 247 9.78 10.21 -6.45
CA VAL A 247 10.28 11.55 -6.12
C VAL A 247 11.79 11.57 -6.37
N THR A 248 12.17 12.22 -7.45
CA THR A 248 13.54 12.23 -7.97
C THR A 248 14.04 13.65 -8.14
N ASN A 249 15.32 13.84 -8.47
CA ASN A 249 15.75 15.06 -9.15
C ASN A 249 15.32 15.03 -10.63
N ALA A 250 15.61 16.10 -11.39
CA ALA A 250 15.23 16.20 -12.80
C ALA A 250 15.91 15.14 -13.68
N TYR A 251 17.12 14.68 -13.33
CA TYR A 251 17.80 13.57 -14.02
C TYR A 251 17.09 12.22 -13.79
N GLY A 252 16.44 12.03 -12.65
CA GLY A 252 15.75 10.78 -12.28
C GLY A 252 16.38 10.02 -11.13
N THR A 253 17.37 10.61 -10.45
CA THR A 253 17.96 10.04 -9.24
C THR A 253 16.97 10.21 -8.07
N PRO A 254 16.60 9.15 -7.36
CA PRO A 254 15.62 9.21 -6.28
C PRO A 254 16.18 9.87 -5.04
N TRP A 255 15.32 10.58 -4.31
CA TRP A 255 15.66 11.20 -3.03
C TRP A 255 15.60 10.21 -1.88
N GLY A 256 16.50 10.35 -0.90
CA GLY A 256 16.59 9.42 0.24
C GLY A 256 15.54 9.64 1.33
N LEU A 257 14.90 10.82 1.35
CA LEU A 257 13.81 11.17 2.24
C LEU A 257 12.74 11.89 1.42
N VAL A 258 11.48 11.50 1.63
CA VAL A 258 10.32 12.17 1.08
C VAL A 258 9.32 12.39 2.20
N VAL A 259 8.77 13.60 2.27
CA VAL A 259 7.66 13.96 3.15
C VAL A 259 6.55 14.52 2.28
N LEU A 260 5.45 13.77 2.24
CA LEU A 260 4.21 14.15 1.60
C LEU A 260 3.21 14.53 2.69
N GLU A 261 2.62 15.71 2.56
CA GLU A 261 1.57 16.17 3.45
C GLU A 261 0.25 16.24 2.70
N ARG A 262 -0.83 15.81 3.35
CA ARG A 262 -2.16 16.07 2.83
C ARG A 262 -2.34 17.58 2.69
N GLU A 263 -2.84 18.00 1.55
CA GLU A 263 -3.29 19.37 1.38
C GLU A 263 -4.51 19.55 2.27
N THR A 264 -4.35 20.36 3.31
CA THR A 264 -5.46 20.71 4.16
C THR A 264 -6.46 21.50 3.34
N THR A 265 -7.50 20.81 2.84
CA THR A 265 -8.78 21.50 2.55
C THR A 265 -9.41 22.03 3.85
N GLY A 266 -8.82 21.68 5.00
CA GLY A 266 -8.51 22.60 6.08
C GLY A 266 -9.61 23.59 6.31
N ILE A 267 -10.73 23.10 6.85
CA ILE A 267 -11.81 23.92 7.38
C ILE A 267 -12.07 25.15 6.50
N ALA A 268 -12.89 24.97 5.47
CA ALA A 268 -13.21 26.11 4.61
C ALA A 268 -13.83 27.21 5.47
N THR A 269 -13.25 28.41 5.48
CA THR A 269 -13.81 29.59 6.17
C THR A 269 -15.02 30.15 5.43
N LYS A 270 -15.23 29.70 4.19
CA LYS A 270 -16.38 29.99 3.34
C LYS A 270 -16.79 28.74 2.56
N PRO A 271 -18.08 28.57 2.23
CA PRO A 271 -18.52 27.54 1.30
C PRO A 271 -17.89 27.79 -0.09
N ALA A 272 -16.72 27.23 -0.35
CA ALA A 272 -16.14 27.22 -1.69
C ALA A 272 -16.48 25.87 -2.32
N VAL A 273 -17.32 25.91 -3.35
CA VAL A 273 -17.86 24.72 -4.01
C VAL A 273 -17.36 24.70 -5.45
N LYS A 274 -16.88 23.55 -5.90
CA LYS A 274 -16.66 23.31 -7.34
C LYS A 274 -18.04 23.18 -8.00
N ASN A 275 -18.18 23.60 -9.27
CA ASN A 275 -19.36 23.32 -10.10
C ASN A 275 -20.72 23.87 -9.62
N ASN A 276 -20.75 25.05 -8.97
CA ASN A 276 -22.00 25.69 -8.51
C ASN A 276 -22.87 24.85 -7.56
N ALA A 277 -22.32 23.84 -6.88
CA ALA A 277 -23.13 23.04 -5.96
C ALA A 277 -23.62 23.88 -4.77
N THR A 278 -24.85 23.62 -4.35
CA THR A 278 -25.53 24.37 -3.28
C THR A 278 -25.49 23.60 -1.96
N VAL A 279 -25.55 24.31 -0.84
CA VAL A 279 -25.65 23.68 0.49
C VAL A 279 -27.03 23.02 0.60
N VAL A 280 -27.07 21.71 0.83
CA VAL A 280 -28.32 20.97 1.03
C VAL A 280 -28.60 20.69 2.51
N ALA A 281 -27.57 20.62 3.36
CA ALA A 281 -27.74 20.47 4.79
C ALA A 281 -26.49 20.92 5.56
N VAL A 282 -26.69 21.44 6.76
CA VAL A 282 -25.64 21.78 7.72
C VAL A 282 -25.87 20.97 8.99
N TYR A 283 -24.83 20.40 9.56
CA TYR A 283 -24.86 19.64 10.82
C TYR A 283 -23.80 20.18 11.78
N ASP A 284 -24.03 20.05 13.08
CA ASP A 284 -22.93 20.16 14.04
C ASP A 284 -22.06 18.89 14.01
N VAL A 285 -20.95 18.90 14.75
CA VAL A 285 -20.02 17.76 14.82
C VAL A 285 -20.62 16.50 15.45
N SER A 286 -21.79 16.62 16.11
CA SER A 286 -22.53 15.46 16.65
C SER A 286 -23.51 14.86 15.63
N GLY A 287 -23.63 15.46 14.44
CA GLY A 287 -24.54 15.01 13.39
C GLY A 287 -25.97 15.54 13.52
N ARG A 288 -26.22 16.50 14.42
CA ARG A 288 -27.53 17.16 14.52
C ARG A 288 -27.67 18.20 13.42
N LEU A 289 -28.79 18.16 12.71
CA LEU A 289 -29.13 19.11 11.65
C LEU A 289 -29.26 20.54 12.23
N LEU A 290 -28.66 21.51 11.54
CA LEU A 290 -28.66 22.92 11.88
C LEU A 290 -29.40 23.73 10.81
N ASN A 291 -30.06 24.81 11.23
CA ASN A 291 -30.77 25.72 10.32
C ASN A 291 -29.84 26.65 9.54
N ASP A 292 -28.65 26.93 10.08
CA ASP A 292 -27.58 27.71 9.45
C ASP A 292 -26.25 27.30 10.08
N LEU A 293 -25.13 27.71 9.48
CA LEU A 293 -23.80 27.62 10.06
C LEU A 293 -23.78 28.26 11.46
N GLN A 294 -23.21 27.56 12.43
CA GLN A 294 -22.97 28.05 13.79
C GLN A 294 -21.50 28.39 13.99
N LYS A 295 -21.20 29.22 15.00
CA LYS A 295 -19.81 29.52 15.38
C LYS A 295 -19.07 28.23 15.73
N GLY A 296 -17.91 28.00 15.12
CA GLY A 296 -17.16 26.75 15.28
C GLY A 296 -17.37 25.76 14.12
N ILE A 297 -17.06 24.48 14.33
CA ILE A 297 -17.03 23.47 13.25
C ILE A 297 -18.45 23.00 12.89
N ASN A 298 -18.77 23.10 11.61
CA ASN A 298 -19.99 22.60 10.98
C ASN A 298 -19.62 21.52 9.96
N ILE A 299 -20.48 20.52 9.77
CA ILE A 299 -20.41 19.55 8.68
C ILE A 299 -21.46 19.96 7.64
N VAL A 300 -21.04 20.25 6.42
CA VAL A 300 -21.91 20.79 5.37
C VAL A 300 -21.97 19.81 4.21
N ARG A 301 -23.17 19.38 3.85
CA ARG A 301 -23.46 18.54 2.70
C ARG A 301 -23.88 19.42 1.52
N TYR A 302 -23.37 19.10 0.34
CA TYR A 302 -23.66 19.82 -0.91
C TYR A 302 -24.49 18.98 -1.88
N SER A 303 -25.14 19.66 -2.84
CA SER A 303 -26.01 19.06 -3.85
C SER A 303 -25.29 18.11 -4.82
N ASP A 304 -23.96 18.22 -4.93
CA ASP A 304 -23.10 17.30 -5.68
C ASP A 304 -22.74 16.02 -4.91
N GLY A 305 -23.29 15.86 -3.69
CA GLY A 305 -23.01 14.73 -2.80
C GLY A 305 -21.77 14.90 -1.93
N SER A 306 -20.98 15.97 -2.10
CA SER A 306 -19.80 16.21 -1.28
C SER A 306 -20.16 16.65 0.14
N VAL A 307 -19.28 16.33 1.11
CA VAL A 307 -19.40 16.75 2.52
C VAL A 307 -18.11 17.45 2.93
N LYS A 308 -18.22 18.63 3.54
CA LYS A 308 -17.06 19.42 4.00
C LYS A 308 -17.22 19.85 5.45
N LYS A 309 -16.11 20.01 6.15
CA LYS A 309 -16.06 20.69 7.45
C LYS A 309 -15.84 22.19 7.21
N ILE A 310 -16.68 23.04 7.78
CA ILE A 310 -16.66 24.51 7.64
C ILE A 310 -16.57 25.13 9.04
N VAL A 311 -15.74 26.15 9.23
CA VAL A 311 -15.78 26.99 10.45
C VAL A 311 -16.35 28.35 10.11
N LYS A 312 -17.36 28.76 10.87
CA LYS A 312 -17.94 30.11 10.86
C LYS A 312 -17.53 30.86 12.13
#